data_AF-A0A9J6GJB0-F1
#
_entry.id   AF-A0A9J6GJB0-F1
#
_cell.length_a   1.000
_cell.length_b   1.000
_cell.length_c   1.000
_cell.angle_alpha   90.00
_cell.angle_beta   90.00
_cell.angle_gamma   90.00
#
_symmetry.space_group_name_H-M   'P 1'
#
loop_
_entity.id
_entity.type
_entity.pdbx_description
1 polymer ?
#
loop_
_entity_poly.entity_id
_entity_poly.type
_entity_poly.pdbx_seq_one_letter_code
_entity_poly.pdbx_strand_id
1 'polypeptide(L)'
;MSSWEEFRQRLLATSPNSYRKKKSEAALQNQNQCPNESVTPYAEHMARLFRREDPSLTDYMKVRHLMHGVKRGIFAGYCGVPRNGCRTRP
;
A
#
# COMPACT_ATOMS: atom_id res chain seq x y z
N MET A 1 33.60 19.44 -10.29
CA MET A 1 32.17 19.39 -9.94
C MET A 1 31.73 20.79 -9.56
N SER A 2 30.59 21.27 -10.06
CA SER A 2 30.16 22.65 -9.82
C SER A 2 29.67 22.82 -8.38
N SER A 3 29.87 24.00 -7.78
CA SER A 3 29.34 24.30 -6.43
C SER A 3 27.80 24.13 -6.36
N TRP A 4 27.14 24.26 -7.51
CA TRP A 4 25.72 24.02 -7.69
C TRP A 4 25.30 22.55 -7.53
N GLU A 5 26.09 21.61 -8.06
CA GLU A 5 25.83 20.17 -7.90
C GLU A 5 26.00 19.72 -6.45
N GLU A 6 27.03 20.21 -5.76
CA GLU A 6 27.23 19.92 -4.34
C GLU A 6 26.11 20.49 -3.48
N PHE A 7 25.69 21.72 -3.75
CA PHE A 7 24.55 22.34 -3.08
C PHE A 7 23.26 21.54 -3.31
N ARG A 8 22.98 21.14 -4.56
CA ARG A 8 21.81 20.33 -4.91
C ARG A 8 21.83 18.96 -4.24
N GLN A 9 22.98 18.28 -4.23
CA GLN A 9 23.16 16.99 -3.55
C GLN A 9 22.90 17.10 -2.05
N ARG A 10 23.47 18.14 -1.40
CA ARG A 10 23.22 18.42 0.02
C ARG A 10 21.75 18.73 0.28
N LEU A 11 21.12 19.58 -0.53
CA LEU A 11 19.70 19.91 -0.39
C LEU A 11 18.79 18.67 -0.50
N LEU A 12 19.06 17.79 -1.46
CA LEU A 12 18.33 16.54 -1.63
C LEU A 12 18.58 15.55 -0.49
N ALA A 13 19.80 15.50 0.04
CA ALA A 13 20.16 14.67 1.19
C ALA A 13 19.56 15.18 2.51
N THR A 14 19.44 16.51 2.68
CA THR A 14 18.82 17.15 3.85
C THR A 14 17.29 17.19 3.74
N SER A 15 16.74 17.09 2.53
CA SER A 15 15.29 17.05 2.35
C SER A 15 14.71 15.84 3.09
N PRO A 16 13.46 15.90 3.61
CA PRO A 16 12.89 14.89 4.50
C PRO A 16 12.51 13.60 3.77
N ASN A 17 13.44 12.99 3.03
CA ASN A 17 13.23 11.77 2.26
C ASN A 17 12.74 10.64 3.18
N SER A 18 13.27 10.57 4.40
CA SER A 18 12.81 9.63 5.43
C SER A 18 11.39 9.92 5.93
N TYR A 19 11.01 11.20 6.11
CA TYR A 19 9.65 11.57 6.51
C TYR A 19 8.64 11.32 5.39
N ARG A 20 9.00 11.65 4.14
CA ARG A 20 8.17 11.36 2.96
C ARG A 20 7.98 9.85 2.79
N LYS A 21 9.03 9.06 2.96
CA LYS A 21 8.97 7.59 2.92
C LYS A 21 8.12 7.00 4.05
N LYS A 22 8.24 7.50 5.28
CA LYS A 22 7.38 7.08 6.39
C LYS A 22 5.91 7.44 6.16
N LYS A 23 5.66 8.64 5.63
CA LYS A 23 4.30 9.11 5.31
C LYS A 23 3.69 8.30 4.16
N SER A 24 4.49 7.94 3.17
CA SER A 24 4.07 7.16 2.02
C SER A 24 3.76 5.70 2.42
N GLU A 25 4.58 5.10 3.28
CA GLU A 25 4.33 3.78 3.87
C GLU A 25 3.06 3.76 4.74
N ALA A 26 2.87 4.78 5.59
CA ALA A 26 1.64 4.93 6.38
C ALA A 26 0.40 5.14 5.49
N ALA A 27 0.54 5.86 4.37
CA ALA A 27 -0.54 6.04 3.41
C ALA A 27 -0.95 4.72 2.75
N LEU A 28 0.00 3.82 2.44
CA LEU A 28 -0.27 2.49 1.88
C LEU A 28 -0.89 1.53 2.90
N GLN A 29 -0.42 1.54 4.15
CA GLN A 29 -0.92 0.64 5.20
C GLN A 29 -2.36 0.97 5.62
N ASN A 30 -2.78 2.24 5.54
CA ASN A 30 -4.11 2.67 5.92
C ASN A 30 -5.18 2.42 4.83
N GLN A 31 -4.80 1.96 3.64
CA GLN A 31 -5.76 1.69 2.57
C GLN A 31 -6.44 0.33 2.74
N ASN A 32 -7.70 0.37 3.14
CA ASN A 32 -8.57 -0.80 3.18
C ASN A 32 -9.66 -0.70 2.11
N GLN A 33 -10.00 -1.83 1.50
CA GLN A 33 -11.09 -1.93 0.55
C GLN A 33 -12.41 -1.54 1.21
N CYS A 34 -13.17 -0.64 0.57
CA CYS A 34 -14.46 -0.21 1.11
C CYS A 34 -15.47 -1.38 1.21
N PRO A 35 -16.39 -1.38 2.20
CA PRO A 35 -17.33 -2.48 2.43
C PRO A 35 -18.17 -2.89 1.21
N ASN A 36 -18.47 -1.96 0.30
CA ASN A 36 -19.27 -2.23 -0.92
C ASN A 36 -18.46 -2.09 -2.22
N GLU A 37 -17.15 -1.89 -2.12
CA GLU A 37 -16.28 -1.74 -3.28
C GLU A 37 -15.84 -3.11 -3.80
N SER A 38 -15.79 -3.26 -5.13
CA SER A 38 -15.24 -4.44 -5.79
C SER A 38 -13.70 -4.43 -5.76
N VAL A 39 -13.05 -5.56 -6.03
CA VAL A 39 -11.58 -5.67 -5.90
C VAL A 39 -10.86 -4.86 -6.98
N THR A 40 -11.44 -4.76 -8.18
CA THR A 40 -10.86 -4.07 -9.33
C THR A 40 -10.57 -2.58 -9.06
N PRO A 41 -11.55 -1.73 -8.67
CA PRO A 41 -11.31 -0.32 -8.39
C PRO A 41 -10.33 -0.11 -7.22
N TYR A 42 -10.39 -0.96 -6.19
CA TYR A 42 -9.42 -0.95 -5.10
C TYR A 42 -8.00 -1.24 -5.60
N ALA A 43 -7.81 -2.26 -6.44
CA ALA A 43 -6.51 -2.61 -6.98
C ALA A 43 -5.96 -1.51 -7.92
N GLU A 44 -6.81 -0.87 -8.72
CA GLU A 44 -6.43 0.27 -9.55
C GLU A 44 -6.06 1.51 -8.71
N HIS A 45 -6.75 1.73 -7.60
CA HIS A 45 -6.41 2.78 -6.65
C HIS A 45 -5.03 2.54 -6.02
N MET A 46 -4.80 1.32 -5.53
CA MET A 46 -3.52 0.90 -4.97
C MET A 46 -2.38 0.98 -6.01
N ALA A 47 -2.62 0.57 -7.25
CA ALA A 47 -1.64 0.68 -8.33
C ALA A 47 -1.21 2.13 -8.61
N ARG A 48 -2.17 3.08 -8.55
CA ARG A 48 -1.87 4.52 -8.67
C ARG A 48 -1.08 5.04 -7.47
N LEU A 49 -1.42 4.58 -6.26
CA LEU A 49 -0.66 4.93 -5.06
C LEU A 49 0.77 4.41 -5.11
N PHE A 50 1.00 3.15 -5.49
CA PHE A 50 2.35 2.60 -5.61
C PHE A 50 3.20 3.43 -6.58
N ARG A 51 2.66 3.84 -7.74
CA ARG A 51 3.39 4.67 -8.70
C ARG A 51 3.73 6.06 -8.17
N ARG A 52 2.88 6.64 -7.31
CA ARG A 52 3.08 8.00 -6.78
C ARG A 52 4.01 8.03 -5.56
N GLU A 53 3.85 7.04 -4.70
CA GLU A 53 4.44 7.02 -3.36
C GLU A 53 5.80 6.30 -3.34
N ASP A 54 5.97 5.23 -4.12
CA ASP A 54 7.26 4.55 -4.27
C ASP A 54 7.36 3.80 -5.62
N PRO A 55 7.92 4.44 -6.66
CA PRO A 55 8.16 3.79 -7.94
C PRO A 55 9.10 2.58 -7.87
N SER A 56 9.91 2.48 -6.82
CA SER A 56 10.90 1.41 -6.61
C SER A 56 10.35 0.21 -5.82
N LEU A 57 9.08 0.24 -5.42
CA LEU A 57 8.47 -0.85 -4.65
C LEU A 57 8.49 -2.14 -5.47
N THR A 58 8.98 -3.22 -4.86
CA THR A 58 8.99 -4.55 -5.50
C THR A 58 7.57 -5.11 -5.60
N ASP A 59 7.34 -5.97 -6.59
CA ASP A 59 6.01 -6.56 -6.80
C ASP A 59 5.54 -7.39 -5.61
N TYR A 60 6.45 -8.05 -4.92
CA TYR A 60 6.16 -8.73 -3.65
C TYR A 60 5.57 -7.78 -2.60
N MET A 61 6.16 -6.60 -2.43
CA MET A 61 5.67 -5.62 -1.47
C MET A 61 4.32 -5.04 -1.91
N LYS A 62 4.10 -4.85 -3.21
CA LYS A 62 2.79 -4.40 -3.73
C LYS A 62 1.70 -5.41 -3.41
N VAL A 63 1.95 -6.70 -3.66
CA VAL A 63 1.02 -7.79 -3.34
C VAL A 63 0.75 -7.86 -1.84
N ARG A 64 1.78 -7.73 -1.00
CA ARG A 64 1.61 -7.72 0.46
C ARG A 64 0.67 -6.59 0.94
N HIS A 65 0.84 -5.38 0.42
CA HIS A 65 -0.05 -4.26 0.74
C HIS A 65 -1.48 -4.51 0.26
N LEU A 66 -1.63 -5.06 -0.95
CA LEU A 66 -2.93 -5.41 -1.50
C LEU A 66 -3.64 -6.47 -0.63
N MET A 67 -2.93 -7.52 -0.22
CA MET A 67 -3.47 -8.58 0.62
C MET A 67 -3.83 -8.11 2.03
N HIS A 68 -3.11 -7.12 2.57
CA HIS A 68 -3.45 -6.53 3.85
C HIS A 68 -4.77 -5.75 3.80
N GLY A 69 -4.98 -4.96 2.74
CA GLY A 69 -6.15 -4.08 2.65
C GLY A 69 -7.38 -4.67 1.97
N VAL A 70 -7.24 -5.78 1.23
CA VAL A 70 -8.39 -6.51 0.68
C VAL A 70 -9.16 -7.22 1.80
N LYS A 71 -10.50 -7.23 1.69
CA LYS A 71 -11.38 -7.93 2.63
C LYS A 71 -10.89 -9.35 2.91
N ARG A 72 -10.66 -9.68 4.18
CA ARG A 72 -10.31 -11.04 4.65
C ARG A 72 -11.28 -12.12 4.12
N GLY A 73 -12.55 -11.77 3.92
CA GLY A 73 -13.57 -12.68 3.37
C GLY A 73 -13.32 -13.13 1.93
N ILE A 74 -12.54 -12.39 1.14
CA ILE A 74 -12.11 -12.81 -0.20
C ILE A 74 -11.05 -13.89 -0.08
N PHE A 75 -10.05 -13.68 0.79
CA PHE A 75 -9.01 -14.69 1.04
C PHE A 75 -9.52 -15.91 1.78
N ALA A 76 -10.59 -15.80 2.58
CA ALA A 76 -11.20 -16.97 3.23
C ALA A 76 -11.66 -18.03 2.22
N GLY A 77 -12.12 -17.61 1.03
CA GLY A 77 -12.47 -18.51 -0.07
C GLY A 77 -11.25 -19.11 -0.79
N TYR A 78 -10.10 -18.42 -0.78
CA TYR A 78 -8.86 -18.87 -1.42
C TYR A 78 -7.98 -19.75 -0.50
N CYS A 79 -8.01 -19.51 0.81
CA CYS A 79 -7.18 -20.21 1.79
C CYS A 79 -7.80 -21.53 2.30
N GLY A 80 -8.88 -22.01 1.67
CA GLY A 80 -9.54 -23.26 2.06
C GLY A 80 -10.09 -23.22 3.50
N VAL A 81 -10.33 -22.03 4.05
CA VAL A 81 -10.90 -21.90 5.40
C VAL A 81 -12.41 -22.04 5.24
N PRO A 82 -13.04 -23.06 5.86
CA PRO A 82 -14.48 -23.23 5.73
C PRO A 82 -15.18 -21.96 6.20
N ARG A 83 -16.16 -21.49 5.42
CA ARG A 83 -17.13 -20.47 5.84
C ARG A 83 -17.98 -21.06 6.96
N ASN A 84 -17.41 -21.15 8.16
CA ASN A 84 -18.21 -21.27 9.35
C ASN A 84 -18.93 -19.94 9.48
N GLY A 85 -20.17 -19.94 8.99
CA GLY A 85 -21.04 -18.79 9.01
C GLY A 85 -21.00 -18.16 10.40
N CYS A 86 -20.98 -16.84 10.43
CA CYS A 86 -21.24 -16.08 11.63
C CYS A 86 -22.65 -16.45 12.13
N ARG A 87 -22.76 -17.56 12.86
CA ARG A 87 -23.82 -17.83 13.82
C ARG A 87 -23.35 -17.20 15.12
N THR A 88 -23.83 -15.99 15.36
CA THR A 88 -24.18 -15.59 16.72
C THR A 88 -25.69 -15.40 16.71
N ARG A 89 -26.35 -16.36 17.34
CA ARG A 89 -27.77 -16.47 17.68
C ARG A 89 -27.98 -15.85 19.07
N PRO A 90 -29.23 -15.66 19.52
CA PRO A 90 -30.27 -14.76 19.05
C PRO A 90 -30.09 -13.31 19.56
#